data_AF-A0A0F9F999-F1
#
_entry.id   AF-A0A0F9F999-F1
#
_cell.length_a   1.000
_cell.length_b   1.000
_cell.length_c   1.000
_cell.angle_alpha   90.00
_cell.angle_beta   90.00
_cell.angle_gamma   90.00
#
_symmetry.space_group_name_H-M   'P 1'
#
loop_
_entity.id
_entity.type
_entity.pdbx_description
1 polymer ?
#
loop_
_entity_poly.entity_id
_entity_poly.type
_entity_poly.pdbx_seq_one_letter_code
_entity_poly.pdbx_strand_id
1 'polypeptide(L)'
;MRIPEYLSPTSISLWQKDEELFYQRYLSENRLAREPQTRPMSIGSAFDAFAKSYLHEKLFGKGADPQYSKEAIFEEQVQSRNRDWAWENGEFVFEAYKQSGCLADMMLELTGSVGDPRFEFTIKDTVTTQIGEIPLLGKPDIFFTNNEGARVILDWKVNGYCAKSLKSPMKGYVKLREKGKNVKMHKDCCLLKVHGMYINVAMNLENGDKSWADQLAIYSW
;
A
#
# COMPACT_ATOMS: atom_id res chain seq x y z
N MET A 1 -0.44 23.99 22.40
CA MET A 1 -0.39 22.57 21.98
C MET A 1 -1.40 22.43 20.88
N ARG A 2 -0.96 21.98 19.71
CA ARG A 2 -1.79 21.87 18.52
C ARG A 2 -2.69 20.64 18.59
N ILE A 3 -3.80 20.70 17.87
CA ILE A 3 -4.70 19.57 17.64
C ILE A 3 -4.49 19.12 16.19
N PRO A 4 -4.11 17.85 15.94
CA PRO A 4 -4.02 17.33 14.58
C PRO A 4 -5.37 17.37 13.86
N GLU A 5 -5.38 17.75 12.58
CA GLU A 5 -6.60 17.75 11.75
C GLU A 5 -7.14 16.35 11.45
N TYR A 6 -6.28 15.34 11.54
CA TYR A 6 -6.62 13.92 11.34
C TYR A 6 -5.53 13.03 11.93
N LEU A 7 -5.88 11.76 12.16
CA LEU A 7 -4.94 10.67 12.38
C LEU A 7 -4.83 9.81 11.12
N SER A 8 -3.60 9.56 10.69
CA SER A 8 -3.27 8.62 9.62
C SER A 8 -2.54 7.39 10.16
N PRO A 9 -2.49 6.27 9.41
CA PRO A 9 -1.75 5.07 9.82
C PRO A 9 -0.31 5.37 10.25
N THR A 10 0.39 6.23 9.51
CA THR A 10 1.77 6.64 9.83
C THR A 10 1.86 7.43 11.13
N SER A 11 0.90 8.32 11.41
CA SER A 11 0.90 9.12 12.64
C SER A 11 0.61 8.25 13.88
N ILE A 12 -0.32 7.30 13.77
CA ILE A 12 -0.64 6.36 14.85
C ILE A 12 0.53 5.41 15.11
N SER A 13 1.14 4.88 14.05
CA SER A 13 2.33 4.03 14.18
C SER A 13 3.50 4.78 14.83
N LEU A 14 3.65 6.08 14.57
CA LEU A 14 4.66 6.89 15.24
C LEU A 14 4.35 7.03 16.74
N TRP A 15 3.12 7.39 17.11
CA TRP A 15 2.72 7.51 18.51
C TRP A 15 2.97 6.22 19.30
N GLN A 16 2.60 5.07 18.73
CA GLN A 16 2.83 3.77 19.37
C GLN A 16 4.31 3.41 19.55
N LYS A 17 5.20 3.97 18.72
CA LYS A 17 6.65 3.67 18.75
C LYS A 17 7.44 4.68 19.58
N ASP A 18 7.05 5.95 19.50
CA ASP A 18 7.78 7.07 20.07
C ASP A 18 6.82 8.26 20.28
N GLU A 19 6.24 8.33 21.48
CA GLU A 19 5.29 9.37 21.87
C GLU A 19 5.93 10.76 21.90
N GLU A 20 7.22 10.86 22.25
CA GLU A 20 7.94 12.13 22.29
C GLU A 20 8.12 12.68 20.88
N LEU A 21 8.58 11.83 19.94
CA LEU A 21 8.70 12.22 18.53
C LEU A 21 7.34 12.53 17.90
N PHE A 22 6.27 11.83 18.31
CA PHE A 22 4.91 12.18 17.92
C PHE A 22 4.53 13.58 18.41
N TYR A 23 4.76 13.88 19.70
CA TYR A 23 4.51 15.21 20.26
C TYR A 23 5.28 16.29 19.49
N GLN A 24 6.58 16.10 19.29
CA GLN A 24 7.45 17.05 18.59
C GLN A 24 7.00 17.30 17.14
N ARG A 25 6.40 16.31 16.46
CA ARG A 25 5.97 16.44 15.06
C ARG A 25 4.54 16.92 14.88
N TYR A 26 3.63 16.56 15.78
CA TYR A 26 2.19 16.74 15.56
C TYR A 26 1.52 17.68 16.57
N LEU A 27 2.04 17.78 17.80
CA LEU A 27 1.40 18.53 18.89
C LEU A 27 2.17 19.80 19.29
N SER A 28 3.49 19.83 19.05
CA SER A 28 4.34 21.00 19.30
C SER A 28 4.00 22.16 18.36
N GLU A 29 4.03 23.39 18.90
CA GLU A 29 3.95 24.62 18.08
C GLU A 29 5.15 24.71 17.11
N ASN A 30 6.34 24.37 17.62
CA ASN A 30 7.58 24.29 16.85
C ASN A 30 7.78 22.85 16.38
N ARG A 31 7.24 22.51 15.21
CA ARG A 31 7.29 21.13 14.71
C ARG A 31 8.70 20.73 14.28
N LEU A 32 9.12 19.54 14.69
CA LEU A 32 10.27 18.88 14.06
C LEU A 32 9.94 18.55 12.60
N ALA A 33 10.89 18.82 11.70
CA ALA A 33 10.74 18.45 10.30
C ALA A 33 10.60 16.93 10.14
N ARG A 34 9.92 16.49 9.08
CA ARG A 34 9.84 15.06 8.77
C ARG A 34 11.21 14.57 8.32
N GLU A 35 11.60 13.40 8.81
CA GLU A 35 12.77 12.73 8.27
C GLU A 35 12.58 12.54 6.77
N PRO A 36 13.62 12.82 5.98
CA PRO A 36 13.51 12.72 4.56
C PRO A 36 13.53 11.24 4.13
N GLN A 37 12.91 10.94 3.00
CA GLN A 37 12.67 9.57 2.52
C GLN A 37 13.98 8.78 2.45
N THR A 38 13.99 7.57 3.01
CA THR A 38 15.16 6.68 2.92
C THR A 38 15.22 5.99 1.55
N ARG A 39 16.40 5.51 1.13
CA ARG A 39 16.56 4.75 -0.12
C ARG A 39 15.64 3.53 -0.25
N PRO A 40 15.42 2.71 0.79
CA PRO A 40 14.44 1.63 0.71
C PRO A 40 13.01 2.13 0.52
N MET A 41 12.62 3.20 1.22
CA MET A 41 11.28 3.80 1.06
C MET A 41 11.07 4.35 -0.34
N SER A 42 12.09 4.95 -0.95
CA SER A 42 11.98 5.50 -2.31
C SER A 42 11.79 4.42 -3.37
N ILE A 43 12.30 3.20 -3.16
CA ILE A 43 12.07 2.07 -4.07
C ILE A 43 10.61 1.64 -4.02
N GLY A 44 10.01 1.57 -2.83
CA GLY A 44 8.57 1.30 -2.68
C GLY A 44 7.73 2.34 -3.43
N SER A 45 8.00 3.63 -3.21
CA SER A 45 7.31 4.71 -3.92
C SER A 45 7.49 4.67 -5.44
N ALA A 46 8.70 4.35 -5.93
CA ALA A 46 8.93 4.20 -7.37
C ALA A 46 8.20 2.98 -7.95
N PHE A 47 8.21 1.85 -7.24
CA PHE A 47 7.46 0.65 -7.62
C PHE A 47 5.96 0.95 -7.73
N ASP A 48 5.38 1.62 -6.73
CA ASP A 48 3.97 2.00 -6.72
C ASP A 48 3.64 2.89 -7.92
N ALA A 49 4.45 3.92 -8.17
CA ALA A 49 4.29 4.80 -9.34
C ALA A 49 4.29 4.03 -10.67
N PHE A 50 5.21 3.08 -10.83
CA PHE A 50 5.33 2.30 -12.06
C PHE A 50 4.17 1.32 -12.24
N ALA A 51 3.73 0.68 -11.15
CA ALA A 51 2.57 -0.20 -11.16
C ALA A 51 1.28 0.57 -11.46
N LYS A 52 1.05 1.70 -10.79
CA LYS A 52 -0.12 2.57 -11.00
C LYS A 52 -0.18 3.07 -12.44
N SER A 53 0.92 3.61 -12.95
CA SER A 53 0.98 4.11 -14.32
C SER A 53 0.71 3.01 -15.35
N TYR A 54 1.33 1.83 -15.17
CA TYR A 54 1.09 0.68 -16.05
C TYR A 54 -0.38 0.24 -16.03
N LEU A 55 -0.97 0.07 -14.84
CA LEU A 55 -2.36 -0.37 -14.70
C LEU A 55 -3.32 0.66 -15.30
N HIS A 56 -3.13 1.94 -15.01
CA HIS A 56 -3.96 3.02 -15.52
C HIS A 56 -3.91 3.08 -17.06
N GLU A 57 -2.72 3.02 -17.66
CA GLU A 57 -2.58 2.98 -19.12
C GLU A 57 -3.33 1.77 -19.73
N LYS A 58 -3.28 0.61 -19.08
CA LYS A 58 -3.92 -0.61 -19.61
C LYS A 58 -5.44 -0.62 -19.44
N LEU A 59 -5.96 -0.02 -18.36
CA LEU A 59 -7.39 0.03 -18.10
C LEU A 59 -8.09 1.14 -18.89
N PHE A 60 -7.48 2.33 -18.96
CA PHE A 60 -8.13 3.53 -19.49
C PHE A 60 -7.55 4.01 -20.83
N GLY A 61 -6.41 3.44 -21.25
CA GLY A 61 -5.69 3.82 -22.45
C GLY A 61 -4.53 4.78 -22.17
N LYS A 62 -3.58 4.80 -23.12
CA LYS A 62 -2.38 5.63 -23.03
C LYS A 62 -2.74 7.11 -23.08
N GLY A 63 -2.27 7.87 -22.10
CA GLY A 63 -2.50 9.32 -22.02
C GLY A 63 -3.94 9.71 -21.67
N ALA A 64 -4.77 8.77 -21.20
CA ALA A 64 -6.13 9.07 -20.73
C ALA A 64 -6.14 10.13 -19.61
N ASP A 65 -5.13 10.09 -18.74
CA ASP A 65 -4.92 11.08 -17.69
C ASP A 65 -3.42 11.32 -17.45
N PRO A 66 -2.90 12.53 -17.71
CA PRO A 66 -1.49 12.86 -17.53
C PRO A 66 -0.98 12.71 -16.09
N GLN A 67 -1.85 12.82 -15.08
CA GLN A 67 -1.44 12.67 -13.68
C GLN A 67 -0.96 11.24 -13.38
N TYR A 68 -1.42 10.26 -14.17
CA TYR A 68 -1.00 8.86 -14.06
C TYR A 68 0.13 8.47 -15.04
N SER A 69 0.79 9.45 -15.65
CA SER A 69 2.05 9.18 -16.37
C SER A 69 3.13 8.70 -15.40
N LYS A 70 4.01 7.82 -15.88
CA LYS A 70 5.06 7.19 -15.07
C LYS A 70 5.92 8.24 -14.37
N GLU A 71 6.29 9.29 -15.10
CA GLU A 71 7.09 10.40 -14.63
C GLU A 71 6.34 11.25 -13.61
N ALA A 72 5.07 11.61 -13.85
CA ALA A 72 4.31 12.46 -12.94
C ALA A 72 4.14 11.82 -11.56
N ILE A 73 3.67 10.57 -11.49
CA ILE A 73 3.49 9.87 -10.20
C ILE A 73 4.85 9.67 -9.51
N PHE A 74 5.87 9.28 -10.28
CA PHE A 74 7.21 9.06 -9.73
C PHE A 74 7.77 10.34 -9.09
N GLU A 75 7.66 11.47 -9.78
CA GLU A 75 8.17 12.74 -9.29
C GLU A 75 7.40 13.28 -8.08
N GLU A 76 6.10 13.00 -8.00
CA GLU A 76 5.26 13.32 -6.85
C GLU A 76 5.62 12.48 -5.62
N GLN A 77 5.86 11.17 -5.79
CA GLN A 77 6.04 10.23 -4.69
C GLN A 77 7.51 10.05 -4.26
N VAL A 78 8.48 10.38 -5.13
CA VAL A 78 9.92 10.21 -4.88
C VAL A 78 10.62 11.55 -4.69
N GLN A 79 11.22 11.74 -3.51
CA GLN A 79 11.99 12.94 -3.21
C GLN A 79 13.18 13.07 -4.17
N SER A 80 13.43 14.29 -4.66
CA SER A 80 14.44 14.61 -5.68
C SER A 80 15.79 13.93 -5.46
N ARG A 81 16.31 13.98 -4.23
CA ARG A 81 17.60 13.38 -3.83
C ARG A 81 17.72 11.86 -3.99
N ASN A 82 16.59 11.16 -4.12
CA ASN A 82 16.55 9.71 -4.26
C ASN A 82 16.16 9.27 -5.68
N ARG A 83 15.81 10.19 -6.59
CA ARG A 83 15.18 9.85 -7.87
C ARG A 83 16.04 8.89 -8.70
N ASP A 84 17.31 9.20 -8.91
CA ASP A 84 18.20 8.33 -9.72
C ASP A 84 18.26 6.90 -9.17
N TRP A 85 18.45 6.77 -7.85
CA TRP A 85 18.47 5.47 -7.17
C TRP A 85 17.13 4.75 -7.27
N ALA A 86 16.04 5.45 -7.00
CA ALA A 86 14.70 4.88 -6.94
C ALA A 86 14.20 4.46 -8.32
N TRP A 87 14.57 5.18 -9.38
CA TRP A 87 14.16 4.86 -10.74
C TRP A 87 14.66 3.47 -11.16
N GLU A 88 15.97 3.26 -11.10
CA GLU A 88 16.60 2.00 -11.49
C GLU A 88 16.13 0.82 -10.62
N ASN A 89 16.15 1.00 -9.30
CA ASN A 89 15.81 -0.07 -8.37
C ASN A 89 14.30 -0.35 -8.33
N GLY A 90 13.47 0.68 -8.48
CA GLY A 90 12.01 0.55 -8.59
C GLY A 90 11.61 -0.20 -9.86
N GLU A 91 12.29 0.08 -10.98
CA GLU A 91 12.04 -0.58 -12.26
C GLU A 91 12.42 -2.06 -12.19
N PHE A 92 13.55 -2.37 -11.56
CA PHE A 92 13.95 -3.75 -11.30
C PHE A 92 12.89 -4.53 -10.50
N VAL A 93 12.40 -3.96 -9.39
CA VAL A 93 11.37 -4.61 -8.56
C VAL A 93 10.05 -4.74 -9.31
N PHE A 94 9.67 -3.73 -10.10
CA PHE A 94 8.47 -3.75 -10.92
C PHE A 94 8.52 -4.83 -12.00
N GLU A 95 9.65 -4.98 -12.70
CA GLU A 95 9.81 -6.03 -13.70
C GLU A 95 9.85 -7.42 -13.06
N ALA A 96 10.43 -7.59 -11.86
CA ALA A 96 10.33 -8.85 -11.12
C ALA A 96 8.87 -9.19 -10.75
N TYR A 97 8.10 -8.19 -10.29
CA TYR A 97 6.68 -8.33 -9.98
C TYR A 97 5.86 -8.77 -11.21
N LYS A 98 6.13 -8.15 -12.37
CA LYS A 98 5.53 -8.52 -13.65
C LYS A 98 5.91 -9.94 -14.10
N GLN A 99 7.19 -10.29 -14.06
CA GLN A 99 7.70 -11.61 -14.47
C GLN A 99 7.22 -12.76 -13.56
N SER A 100 6.88 -12.46 -12.30
CA SER A 100 6.29 -13.45 -11.38
C SER A 100 4.79 -13.70 -11.60
N GLY A 101 4.16 -12.95 -12.51
CA GLY A 101 2.74 -13.03 -12.83
C GLY A 101 1.82 -12.27 -11.85
N CYS A 102 2.36 -11.60 -10.84
CA CYS A 102 1.53 -10.81 -9.90
C CYS A 102 0.77 -9.68 -10.60
N LEU A 103 1.43 -9.00 -11.55
CA LEU A 103 0.80 -7.91 -12.32
C LEU A 103 -0.33 -8.42 -13.22
N ALA A 104 -0.16 -9.62 -13.79
CA ALA A 104 -1.18 -10.25 -14.63
C ALA A 104 -2.42 -10.64 -13.82
N ASP A 105 -2.24 -11.27 -12.65
CA ASP A 105 -3.33 -11.56 -11.72
C ASP A 105 -4.10 -10.28 -11.37
N MET A 106 -3.38 -9.22 -10.99
CA MET A 106 -4.00 -7.96 -10.61
C MET A 106 -4.76 -7.30 -11.77
N MET A 107 -4.23 -7.38 -12.99
CA MET A 107 -4.94 -6.88 -14.17
C MET A 107 -6.27 -7.62 -14.39
N LEU A 108 -6.30 -8.94 -14.18
CA LEU A 108 -7.52 -9.74 -14.30
C LEU A 108 -8.56 -9.31 -13.27
N GLU A 109 -8.16 -9.12 -12.01
CA GLU A 109 -9.05 -8.66 -10.95
C GLU A 109 -9.63 -7.26 -11.25
N LEU A 110 -8.78 -6.34 -11.69
CA LEU A 110 -9.19 -4.95 -11.99
C LEU A 110 -10.06 -4.85 -13.25
N THR A 111 -9.83 -5.70 -14.25
CA THR A 111 -10.69 -5.74 -15.45
C THR A 111 -12.06 -6.33 -15.13
N GLY A 112 -12.15 -7.17 -14.10
CA GLY A 112 -13.41 -7.73 -13.59
C GLY A 112 -14.16 -6.84 -12.60
N SER A 113 -13.71 -5.60 -12.37
CA SER A 113 -14.35 -4.70 -11.41
C SER A 113 -15.70 -4.17 -11.91
N VAL A 114 -16.59 -3.92 -10.96
CA VAL A 114 -17.81 -3.15 -11.16
C VAL A 114 -17.44 -1.67 -11.09
N GLY A 115 -17.54 -1.00 -12.23
CA GLY A 115 -17.09 0.38 -12.40
C GLY A 115 -15.56 0.51 -12.44
N ASP A 116 -15.10 1.75 -12.56
CA ASP A 116 -13.68 2.06 -12.71
C ASP A 116 -12.94 1.89 -11.37
N PRO A 117 -11.81 1.15 -11.34
CA PRO A 117 -10.94 1.12 -10.17
C PRO A 117 -10.43 2.52 -9.84
N ARG A 118 -10.39 2.85 -8.54
CA ARG A 118 -9.90 4.14 -8.04
C ARG A 118 -8.44 4.00 -7.62
N PHE A 119 -7.59 4.86 -8.17
CA PHE A 119 -6.18 5.00 -7.83
C PHE A 119 -5.98 6.29 -7.00
N GLU A 120 -4.90 6.35 -6.20
CA GLU A 120 -4.44 7.56 -5.49
C GLU A 120 -5.53 8.38 -4.76
N PHE A 121 -6.54 7.70 -4.19
CA PHE A 121 -7.66 8.38 -3.56
C PHE A 121 -7.45 8.52 -2.05
N THR A 122 -8.05 9.55 -1.47
CA THR A 122 -8.02 9.78 -0.02
C THR A 122 -9.33 9.33 0.60
N ILE A 123 -9.24 8.54 1.65
CA ILE A 123 -10.36 8.19 2.53
C ILE A 123 -10.29 9.13 3.71
N LYS A 124 -11.40 9.83 3.99
CA LYS A 124 -11.58 10.63 5.20
C LYS A 124 -12.85 10.17 5.87
N ASP A 125 -12.75 9.82 7.14
CA ASP A 125 -13.91 9.49 7.96
C ASP A 125 -13.67 9.96 9.40
N THR A 126 -14.67 9.84 10.27
CA THR A 126 -14.61 10.28 11.66
C THR A 126 -15.09 9.17 12.59
N VAL A 127 -14.27 8.85 13.60
CA VAL A 127 -14.67 7.94 14.67
C VAL A 127 -15.27 8.75 15.82
N THR A 128 -16.53 8.50 16.15
CA THR A 128 -17.14 9.07 17.36
C THR A 128 -16.75 8.22 18.57
N THR A 129 -16.16 8.88 19.57
CA THR A 129 -15.79 8.27 20.85
C THR A 129 -16.51 8.98 22.00
N GLN A 130 -16.40 8.45 23.21
CA GLN A 130 -16.94 9.12 24.41
C GLN A 130 -16.30 10.48 24.70
N ILE A 131 -15.10 10.73 24.17
CA ILE A 131 -14.33 11.95 24.41
C ILE A 131 -14.32 12.91 23.21
N GLY A 132 -15.06 12.58 22.14
CA GLY A 132 -15.20 13.41 20.95
C GLY A 132 -15.01 12.66 19.64
N GLU A 133 -14.95 13.45 18.57
CA GLU A 133 -14.80 13.00 17.19
C GLU A 133 -13.32 12.98 16.78
N ILE A 134 -12.87 11.86 16.21
CA ILE A 134 -11.50 11.66 15.77
C ILE A 134 -11.50 11.50 14.24
N PRO A 135 -11.12 12.54 13.49
CA PRO A 135 -10.98 12.44 12.04
C PRO A 135 -9.82 11.51 11.67
N LEU A 136 -10.09 10.58 10.75
CA LEU A 136 -9.13 9.64 10.17
C LEU A 136 -8.83 10.01 8.72
N LEU A 137 -7.61 9.73 8.28
CA LEU A 137 -7.20 9.89 6.89
C LEU A 137 -6.37 8.69 6.41
N GLY A 138 -6.89 8.01 5.39
CA GLY A 138 -6.25 6.92 4.67
C GLY A 138 -5.91 7.28 3.22
N LYS A 139 -4.86 6.66 2.69
CA LYS A 139 -4.44 6.77 1.28
C LYS A 139 -4.04 5.38 0.75
N PRO A 140 -5.01 4.50 0.47
CA PRO A 140 -4.73 3.22 -0.17
C PRO A 140 -4.27 3.42 -1.63
N ASP A 141 -3.57 2.42 -2.18
CA ASP A 141 -3.09 2.49 -3.56
C ASP A 141 -4.20 2.30 -4.59
N ILE A 142 -5.04 1.29 -4.38
CA ILE A 142 -6.17 0.97 -5.28
C ILE A 142 -7.39 0.55 -4.47
N PHE A 143 -8.57 0.95 -4.95
CA PHE A 143 -9.85 0.40 -4.53
C PHE A 143 -10.70 0.01 -5.72
N PHE A 144 -11.39 -1.12 -5.59
CA PHE A 144 -12.42 -1.53 -6.55
C PHE A 144 -13.47 -2.41 -5.85
N THR A 145 -14.59 -2.60 -6.53
CA THR A 145 -15.58 -3.63 -6.16
C THR A 145 -15.55 -4.69 -7.25
N ASN A 146 -15.46 -5.97 -6.92
CA ASN A 146 -15.50 -7.02 -7.93
C ASN A 146 -16.95 -7.36 -8.36
N ASN A 147 -17.10 -8.17 -9.41
CA ASN A 147 -18.40 -8.60 -9.92
C ASN A 147 -19.24 -9.46 -8.94
N GLU A 148 -18.63 -10.03 -7.91
CA GLU A 148 -19.30 -10.78 -6.84
C GLU A 148 -19.60 -9.91 -5.60
N GLY A 149 -19.38 -8.59 -5.69
CA GLY A 149 -19.73 -7.60 -4.65
C GLY A 149 -18.68 -7.39 -3.56
N ALA A 150 -17.49 -7.99 -3.65
CA ALA A 150 -16.41 -7.74 -2.70
C ALA A 150 -15.82 -6.34 -2.88
N ARG A 151 -15.75 -5.57 -1.80
CA ARG A 151 -14.98 -4.33 -1.73
C ARG A 151 -13.52 -4.68 -1.44
N VAL A 152 -12.62 -4.34 -2.36
CA VAL A 152 -11.20 -4.69 -2.27
C VAL A 152 -10.37 -3.41 -2.14
N ILE A 153 -9.48 -3.41 -1.15
CA ILE A 153 -8.46 -2.38 -0.95
C ILE A 153 -7.11 -3.04 -1.17
N LEU A 154 -6.31 -2.48 -2.06
CA LEU A 154 -4.94 -2.91 -2.32
C LEU A 154 -3.97 -1.85 -1.82
N ASP A 155 -2.89 -2.33 -1.21
CA ASP A 155 -1.78 -1.52 -0.71
C ASP A 155 -0.50 -2.35 -0.90
N TRP A 156 0.38 -1.92 -1.78
CA TRP A 156 1.61 -2.63 -2.08
C TRP A 156 2.63 -2.44 -0.97
N LYS A 157 3.40 -3.50 -0.72
CA LYS A 157 4.48 -3.51 0.26
C LYS A 157 5.74 -4.08 -0.36
N VAL A 158 6.73 -3.22 -0.61
CA VAL A 158 8.06 -3.64 -1.07
C VAL A 158 8.96 -3.89 0.14
N ASN A 159 9.19 -5.16 0.46
CA ASN A 159 10.01 -5.59 1.59
C ASN A 159 11.15 -6.50 1.16
N GLY A 160 12.23 -6.53 1.94
CA GLY A 160 13.34 -7.47 1.74
C GLY A 160 14.36 -7.10 0.67
N TYR A 161 14.01 -6.25 -0.30
CA TYR A 161 14.91 -5.90 -1.41
C TYR A 161 16.24 -5.29 -0.94
N CYS A 162 16.20 -4.30 -0.03
CA CYS A 162 17.40 -3.69 0.57
C CYS A 162 17.83 -4.34 1.89
N ALA A 163 17.29 -5.50 2.26
CA ALA A 163 17.63 -6.11 3.54
C ALA A 163 19.06 -6.70 3.51
N LYS A 164 19.80 -6.57 4.62
CA LYS A 164 21.14 -7.18 4.77
C LYS A 164 21.09 -8.72 4.78
N SER A 165 19.94 -9.29 5.08
CA SER A 165 19.68 -10.72 5.09
C SER A 165 18.38 -11.02 4.36
N LEU A 166 18.25 -12.25 3.85
CA LEU A 166 17.05 -12.69 3.17
C LEU A 166 15.83 -12.55 4.09
N LYS A 167 14.80 -11.88 3.58
CA LYS A 167 13.50 -11.76 4.25
C LYS A 167 12.54 -12.74 3.61
N SER A 168 12.00 -13.65 4.41
CA SER A 168 10.91 -14.53 3.98
C SER A 168 9.59 -13.74 3.86
N PRO A 169 8.69 -14.15 2.95
CA PRO A 169 7.31 -13.66 2.95
C PRO A 169 6.67 -13.83 4.33
N MET A 170 5.78 -12.92 4.70
CA MET A 170 5.06 -13.02 5.97
C MET A 170 4.15 -14.26 5.98
N LYS A 171 3.93 -14.79 7.18
CA LYS A 171 3.04 -15.94 7.38
C LYS A 171 1.62 -15.64 6.89
N GLY A 172 0.96 -16.68 6.37
CA GLY A 172 -0.43 -16.62 5.95
C GLY A 172 -0.67 -16.04 4.55
N TYR A 173 0.37 -15.78 3.76
CA TYR A 173 0.22 -15.34 2.38
C TYR A 173 -0.57 -16.37 1.54
N VAL A 174 -1.62 -15.88 0.86
CA VAL A 174 -2.50 -16.67 -0.02
C VAL A 174 -1.78 -17.10 -1.30
N LYS A 175 -0.89 -16.27 -1.83
CA LYS A 175 -0.09 -16.58 -3.02
C LYS A 175 1.38 -16.22 -2.79
N LEU A 176 2.26 -17.19 -2.98
CA LEU A 176 3.71 -17.04 -3.01
C LEU A 176 4.16 -17.29 -4.45
N ARG A 177 4.80 -16.27 -5.04
CA ARG A 177 5.22 -16.28 -6.45
C ARG A 177 6.72 -16.12 -6.55
N GLU A 178 7.30 -16.89 -7.46
CA GLU A 178 8.70 -16.80 -7.83
C GLU A 178 8.80 -17.05 -9.33
N LYS A 179 9.72 -16.34 -10.01
CA LYS A 179 9.88 -16.43 -11.45
C LYS A 179 10.07 -17.89 -11.90
N GLY A 180 9.22 -18.34 -12.82
CA GLY A 180 9.28 -19.68 -13.40
C GLY A 180 8.90 -20.82 -12.46
N LYS A 181 8.32 -20.54 -11.28
CA LYS A 181 7.87 -21.57 -10.35
C LYS A 181 6.35 -21.56 -10.20
N ASN A 182 5.81 -22.72 -9.85
CA ASN A 182 4.40 -22.86 -9.50
C ASN A 182 4.06 -22.01 -8.29
N VAL A 183 2.86 -21.42 -8.32
CA VAL A 183 2.31 -20.65 -7.20
C VAL A 183 2.20 -21.57 -5.98
N LYS A 184 2.77 -21.15 -4.86
CA LYS A 184 2.65 -21.83 -3.56
C LYS A 184 1.79 -21.02 -2.62
N MET A 185 1.31 -21.66 -1.56
CA MET A 185 0.65 -20.99 -0.43
C MET A 185 1.56 -21.08 0.80
N HIS A 186 1.43 -20.13 1.72
CA HIS A 186 2.07 -20.29 3.02
C HIS A 186 1.45 -21.47 3.78
N LYS A 187 2.24 -22.17 4.60
CA LYS A 187 1.76 -23.33 5.39
C LYS A 187 0.64 -22.97 6.37
N ASP A 188 0.62 -21.72 6.84
CA ASP A 188 -0.38 -21.17 7.77
C ASP A 188 -1.55 -20.49 7.02
N CYS A 189 -1.84 -20.95 5.80
CA CYS A 189 -2.91 -20.43 4.97
C CYS A 189 -4.00 -21.48 4.79
N CYS A 190 -5.24 -21.14 5.14
CA CYS A 190 -6.43 -21.92 4.82
C CYS A 190 -7.32 -21.05 3.94
N LEU A 191 -7.56 -21.48 2.69
CA LEU A 191 -8.31 -20.68 1.73
C LEU A 191 -9.80 -20.88 1.87
N LEU A 192 -10.53 -19.77 1.96
CA LEU A 192 -11.98 -19.72 1.75
C LEU A 192 -12.27 -18.75 0.62
N LYS A 193 -13.16 -19.12 -0.30
CA LYS A 193 -13.67 -18.20 -1.33
C LYS A 193 -14.83 -17.41 -0.74
N VAL A 194 -14.68 -16.09 -0.64
CA VAL A 194 -15.69 -15.15 -0.14
C VAL A 194 -15.88 -14.06 -1.19
N HIS A 195 -17.09 -13.94 -1.75
CA HIS A 195 -17.42 -12.96 -2.80
C HIS A 195 -16.37 -12.93 -3.92
N GLY A 196 -16.10 -14.05 -4.57
CA GLY A 196 -15.11 -14.09 -5.66
C GLY A 196 -13.66 -14.23 -5.22
N MET A 197 -13.32 -13.79 -4.01
CA MET A 197 -11.94 -13.64 -3.56
C MET A 197 -11.52 -14.80 -2.65
N TYR A 198 -10.29 -15.30 -2.84
CA TYR A 198 -9.68 -16.21 -1.87
C TYR A 198 -9.04 -15.41 -0.73
N ILE A 199 -9.50 -15.67 0.49
CA ILE A 199 -8.95 -15.10 1.72
C ILE A 199 -8.32 -16.20 2.59
N ASN A 200 -7.36 -15.82 3.43
CA ASN A 200 -6.84 -16.70 4.45
C ASN A 200 -7.74 -16.62 5.70
N VAL A 201 -8.37 -17.74 6.08
CA VAL A 201 -9.22 -17.83 7.29
C VAL A 201 -8.53 -18.49 8.47
N ALA A 202 -7.28 -18.96 8.31
CA ALA A 202 -6.54 -19.62 9.39
C ALA A 202 -6.02 -18.65 10.46
N MET A 203 -5.90 -17.36 10.13
CA MET A 203 -5.35 -16.34 11.02
C MET A 203 -5.84 -14.95 10.62
N ASN A 204 -5.90 -14.05 11.61
CA ASN A 204 -6.16 -12.64 11.34
C ASN A 204 -4.88 -11.93 10.84
N LEU A 205 -5.05 -10.76 10.21
CA LEU A 205 -3.95 -9.99 9.65
C LEU A 205 -2.97 -9.50 10.73
N GLU A 206 -3.48 -9.08 11.89
CA GLU A 206 -2.68 -8.59 13.02
C GLU A 206 -1.78 -9.66 13.64
N ASN A 207 -2.13 -10.94 13.45
CA ASN A 207 -1.28 -12.04 13.87
C ASN A 207 -0.01 -12.08 13.00
N GLY A 208 -0.08 -11.65 11.74
CA GLY A 208 1.02 -11.57 10.79
C GLY A 208 1.81 -10.26 10.91
N ASP A 209 1.11 -9.13 10.72
CA ASP A 209 1.65 -7.78 10.84
C ASP A 209 0.56 -6.83 11.38
N LYS A 210 0.72 -6.42 12.65
CA LYS A 210 -0.20 -5.49 13.31
C LYS A 210 -0.27 -4.13 12.60
N SER A 211 0.85 -3.65 12.05
CA SER A 211 0.87 -2.35 11.36
C SER A 211 0.01 -2.38 10.09
N TRP A 212 -0.02 -3.51 9.38
CA TRP A 212 -0.87 -3.64 8.19
C TRP A 212 -2.34 -3.79 8.56
N ALA A 213 -2.63 -4.48 9.67
CA ALA A 213 -3.99 -4.57 10.20
C ALA A 213 -4.53 -3.20 10.65
N ASP A 214 -3.75 -2.43 11.41
CA ASP A 214 -4.10 -1.07 11.84
C ASP A 214 -4.32 -0.14 10.63
N GLN A 215 -3.48 -0.27 9.60
CA GLN A 215 -3.62 0.50 8.35
C GLN A 215 -4.91 0.13 7.60
N LEU A 216 -5.20 -1.16 7.45
CA LEU A 216 -6.42 -1.63 6.78
C LEU A 216 -7.68 -1.20 7.53
N ALA A 217 -7.66 -1.22 8.87
CA ALA A 217 -8.78 -0.75 9.69
C ALA A 217 -9.13 0.71 9.41
N ILE A 218 -8.14 1.58 9.17
CA ILE A 218 -8.37 2.98 8.79
C ILE A 218 -8.88 3.10 7.36
N TYR A 219 -8.42 2.25 6.45
CA TYR A 219 -8.87 2.29 5.05
C TYR A 219 -10.28 1.75 4.84
N SER A 220 -10.78 0.93 5.76
CA SER A 220 -12.07 0.26 5.67
C SER A 220 -13.12 0.81 6.62
N TRP A 221 -12.77 1.84 7.40
CA TRP A 221 -13.72 2.65 8.18
C TRP A 221 -14.69 3.35 7.23
#